data_AF-A0A959RHX4-F1
#
_entry.id   AF-A0A959RHX4-F1
#
_cell.length_a   1.000
_cell.length_b   1.000
_cell.length_c   1.000
_cell.angle_alpha   90.00
_cell.angle_beta   90.00
_cell.angle_gamma   90.00
#
_symmetry.space_group_name_H-M   'P 1'
#
loop_
_entity.id
_entity.type
_entity.pdbx_description
1 polymer ?
#
loop_
_entity_poly.entity_id
_entity_poly.type
_entity_poly.pdbx_seq_one_letter_code
_entity_poly.pdbx_strand_id
1 'polypeptide(L)' 'MNGKTIVFPVEGGFLGKRVANFFKEKGFKIVILTRGKAKIENVMEYINRKELYSQKVKRRRI' A
#
# COMPACT_ATOMS: atom_id res chain seq x y z
N MET A 1 9.56 -12.57 10.78
CA MET A 1 9.22 -11.17 11.11
C MET A 1 7.70 -11.03 11.20
N ASN A 2 7.12 -10.96 12.41
CA ASN A 2 5.69 -10.68 12.62
C ASN A 2 5.41 -9.17 12.51
N GLY A 3 5.69 -8.59 11.34
CA GLY A 3 5.48 -7.16 11.08
C GLY A 3 4.01 -6.89 10.75
N LYS A 4 3.33 -6.09 11.56
CA LYS A 4 1.98 -5.60 11.24
C LYS A 4 2.02 -4.81 9.93
N THR A 5 1.03 -5.03 9.06
CA THR A 5 0.91 -4.31 7.77
C THR A 5 -0.09 -3.17 7.93
N ILE A 6 0.29 -1.97 7.49
CA ILE A 6 -0.57 -0.78 7.51
C ILE A 6 -0.94 -0.42 6.06
N VAL A 7 -2.24 -0.22 5.82
CA VAL A 7 -2.78 0.15 4.50
C VAL A 7 -3.28 1.59 4.55
N PHE A 8 -2.71 2.45 3.71
CA PHE A 8 -3.05 3.87 3.63
C PHE A 8 -3.88 4.18 2.38
N PRO A 9 -5.14 4.63 2.49
CA PRO A 9 -5.98 4.99 1.35
C PRO A 9 -5.76 6.41 0.79
N VAL A 10 -4.55 6.96 0.94
CA VAL A 10 -4.21 8.34 0.57
C VAL A 10 -3.36 8.39 -0.70
N GLU A 11 -3.50 9.49 -1.45
CA GLU A 11 -2.56 9.80 -2.54
C GLU A 11 -1.17 10.04 -1.95
N GLY A 12 -0.12 9.57 -2.64
CA GLY A 12 1.28 9.63 -2.21
C GLY A 12 1.90 11.03 -2.15
N GLY A 13 1.13 12.03 -1.70
CA GLY A 13 1.60 13.38 -1.42
C GLY A 13 2.50 13.45 -0.18
N PHE A 14 2.97 14.65 0.14
CA PHE A 14 4.00 14.90 1.16
C PHE A 14 3.67 14.28 2.53
N LEU A 15 2.44 14.47 3.03
CA LEU A 15 2.01 13.93 4.32
C LEU A 15 1.91 12.39 4.31
N GLY A 16 1.40 11.81 3.22
CA GLY A 16 1.31 10.36 3.08
C GLY A 16 2.70 9.70 3.13
N LYS A 17 3.68 10.29 2.45
CA LYS A 17 5.08 9.84 2.49
C LYS A 17 5.71 9.96 3.88
N ARG A 18 5.48 11.09 4.57
CA ARG A 18 6.03 11.33 5.91
C ARG A 18 5.50 10.32 6.94
N VAL A 19 4.19 10.07 6.93
CA VAL A 19 3.55 9.10 7.83
C VAL A 19 3.99 7.67 7.49
N ALA A 20 4.06 7.32 6.20
CA ALA A 20 4.53 6.02 5.76
C ALA A 20 5.98 5.75 6.19
N ASN A 21 6.87 6.75 6.10
CA ASN A 21 8.25 6.63 6.57
C ASN A 21 8.34 6.42 8.09
N PHE A 22 7.55 7.15 8.89
CA PHE A 22 7.53 6.99 10.34
C PHE A 22 7.17 5.55 10.78
N PHE A 23 6.16 4.94 10.14
CA PHE A 23 5.81 3.55 10.46
C PHE A 23 6.78 2.53 9.87
N LYS A 24 7.40 2.83 8.72
CA LYS A 24 8.46 2.00 8.14
C LYS A 24 9.66 1.90 9.09
N GLU A 25 10.10 3.01 9.69
CA GLU A 25 11.19 3.03 10.68
C GLU A 25 10.89 2.16 11.91
N LYS A 26 9.61 1.99 12.24
CA LYS A 26 9.15 1.11 13.33
C LYS A 26 9.01 -0.36 12.91
N GLY A 27 9.44 -0.73 11.71
CA GLY A 27 9.43 -2.11 11.21
C GLY A 27 8.09 -2.58 10.65
N PHE A 28 7.16 -1.66 10.36
CA PHE A 28 5.88 -2.01 9.74
C PHE A 28 6.02 -2.14 8.22
N LYS A 29 5.26 -3.07 7.63
CA LYS A 29 5.09 -3.14 6.18
C LYS A 29 4.02 -2.12 5.76
N ILE A 30 4.32 -1.28 4.78
CA ILE A 30 3.42 -0.20 4.36
C ILE A 30 2.90 -0.46 2.94
N VAL A 31 1.57 -0.39 2.78
CA VAL A 31 0.88 -0.48 1.49
C VAL A 31 0.09 0.81 1.28
N ILE A 32 0.32 1.50 0.17
CA ILE A 32 -0.35 2.77 -0.15
C ILE A 32 -1.31 2.53 -1.32
N LEU A 33 -2.59 2.85 -1.15
CA LEU A 33 -3.60 2.68 -2.20
C LEU A 33 -3.74 3.95 -3.01
N THR A 34 -3.22 3.93 -4.23
CA THR A 34 -3.30 5.06 -5.15
C THR A 34 -4.48 4.92 -6.11
N ARG A 35 -4.91 6.04 -6.69
CA ARG A 35 -5.85 6.04 -7.84
C ARG A 35 -5.12 5.83 -9.17
N GLY A 36 -3.81 6.12 -9.21
CA GLY A 36 -2.93 6.05 -10.39
C GLY A 36 -2.19 4.71 -10.54
N LYS A 37 -1.13 4.70 -11.34
CA LYS A 37 -0.34 3.48 -11.60
C LYS A 37 0.27 2.93 -10.29
N ALA A 38 0.24 1.61 -10.16
CA ALA A 38 0.96 0.91 -9.11
C ALA A 38 2.48 1.08 -9.35
N LYS A 39 3.24 1.29 -8.27
CA LYS A 39 4.69 1.41 -8.31
C LYS A 39 5.26 0.89 -6.99
N ILE A 40 6.47 0.35 -7.01
CA ILE A 40 7.21 0.05 -5.78
C ILE A 40 8.31 1.10 -5.67
N GLU A 41 8.38 1.80 -4.54
CA GLU A 41 9.41 2.80 -4.27
C GLU A 41 9.82 2.71 -2.80
N ASN A 42 11.12 2.57 -2.53
CA ASN A 42 11.65 2.52 -1.16
C ASN A 42 10.93 1.53 -0.22
N VAL A 43 10.63 0.32 -0.69
CA VAL A 43 9.93 -0.75 0.07
C VAL A 43 8.45 -0.44 0.36
N MET A 44 7.93 0.68 -0.14
CA MET A 44 6.50 0.98 -0.14
C MET A 44 5.85 0.44 -1.40
N GLU A 45 4.79 -0.33 -1.21
CA GLU A 45 4.01 -0.90 -2.31
C GLU A 45 2.82 0.01 -2.58
N TYR A 46 2.82 0.67 -3.74
CA TYR A 46 1.69 1.46 -4.20
C TYR A 46 0.80 0.58 -5.07
N ILE A 47 -0.43 0.32 -4.63
CA ILE A 47 -1.37 -0.56 -5.33
C ILE A 47 -2.51 0.28 -5.88
N ASN A 48 -2.84 0.07 -7.16
CA ASN A 48 -4.03 0.66 -7.75
C ASN A 48 -5.28 -0.02 -7.19
N ARG A 49 -6.24 0.78 -6.71
CA ARG A 49 -7.51 0.27 -6.16
C ARG A 49 -8.27 -0.66 -7.11
N LYS A 50 -8.37 -0.33 -8.41
CA LYS A 50 -9.13 -1.14 -9.40
C LYS A 50 -8.51 -2.53 -9.58
N GLU A 51 -7.18 -2.58 -9.57
CA GLU A 51 -6.44 -3.82 -9.76
C GLU A 51 -6.58 -4.74 -8.54
N LEU A 52 -6.55 -4.17 -7.33
CA LEU A 52 -6.80 -4.89 -6.09
C LEU A 52 -8.20 -5.52 -6.05
N TYR A 53 -9.23 -4.80 -6.50
CA TYR A 53 -10.59 -5.32 -6.57
C TYR A 53 -10.71 -6.46 -7.59
N SER A 54 -10.11 -6.32 -8.77
CA SER A 54 -10.13 -7.37 -9.81
C SER A 54 -9.47 -8.67 -9.32
N GLN A 55 -8.35 -8.58 -8.61
CA GLN A 55 -7.68 -9.75 -8.02
C GLN A 55 -8.51 -10.41 -6.91
N LYS A 56 -9.17 -9.62 -6.06
CA LYS A 56 -10.07 -10.17 -5.02
C LYS A 56 -11.29 -10.88 -5.61
N VAL A 57 -11.86 -10.35 -6.69
CA VAL A 57 -13.02 -10.97 -7.36
C VAL A 57 -12.61 -12.29 -8.02
N LYS A 58 -11.43 -12.37 -8.64
CA LYS A 58 -10.92 -13.63 -9.21
C LYS A 58 -10.68 -14.71 -8.14
N ARG A 59 -10.15 -14.35 -6.97
CA ARG A 59 -9.89 -15.30 -5.87
C ARG A 59 -11.14 -15.84 -5.17
N ARG A 60 -12.30 -15.19 -5.32
CA ARG A 60 -13.59 -15.63 -4.73
C ARG A 60 -14.42 -16.52 -5.64
N ARG A 61 -13.96 -16.74 -6.88
CA ARG A 61 -14.63 -17.61 -7.86
C ARG A 61 -14.01 -19.01 -7.93
N ILE A 62 -13.11 -19.33 -6.99
CA ILE A 62 -12.50 -20.64 -6.80
C ILE A 62 -13.09 -21.22 -5.52
#